data_AF-A0A853DID1-F1
#
_entry.id   AF-A0A853DID1-F1
#
_cell.length_a   1.000
_cell.length_b   1.000
_cell.length_c   1.000
_cell.angle_alpha   90.00
_cell.angle_beta   90.00
_cell.angle_gamma   90.00
#
_symmetry.space_group_name_H-M   'P 1'
#
loop_
_entity.id
_entity.type
_entity.pdbx_description
1 polymer ?
#
loop_
_entity_poly.entity_id
_entity_poly.type
_entity_poly.pdbx_seq_one_letter_code
_entity_poly.pdbx_strand_id
1 'polypeptide(L)'
;MRSYLPDGRGVVWVAPELPGIARAIDAEPAAAEVSRRLARRAGTEDPTVVWPLWTRAETVAKLLDLPVLSWLAWPGLEVPAHLASRVALSTVLLPDEVTGGVTVSCGATVAT
;
A
#
# COMPACT_ATOMS: atom_id res chain seq x y z
N MET A 1 -12.76 2.35 -6.01
CA MET A 1 -12.18 1.22 -5.22
C MET A 1 -12.09 1.63 -3.76
N ARG A 2 -11.91 0.68 -2.85
CA ARG A 2 -11.86 0.95 -1.40
C ARG A 2 -10.81 0.12 -0.69
N SER A 3 -10.20 0.69 0.34
CA SER A 3 -9.48 -0.03 1.40
C SER A 3 -10.16 0.25 2.74
N TYR A 4 -10.08 -0.69 3.68
CA TYR A 4 -10.69 -0.56 5.00
C TYR A 4 -9.61 -0.48 6.07
N LEU A 5 -9.77 0.49 6.97
CA LEU A 5 -8.94 0.63 8.16
C LEU A 5 -9.38 -0.37 9.25
N PRO A 6 -8.52 -0.64 10.25
CA PRO A 6 -8.85 -1.53 11.36
C PRO A 6 -10.10 -1.14 12.17
N ASP A 7 -10.46 0.16 12.16
CA ASP A 7 -11.65 0.70 12.82
C ASP A 7 -12.95 0.58 11.97
N GLY A 8 -12.86 -0.02 10.79
CA GLY A 8 -13.98 -0.24 9.87
C GLY A 8 -14.28 0.93 8.92
N ARG A 9 -13.59 2.06 9.05
CA ARG A 9 -13.74 3.17 8.09
C ARG A 9 -13.11 2.81 6.75
N GLY A 10 -13.68 3.33 5.67
CA GLY A 10 -13.23 3.08 4.30
C GLY A 10 -12.54 4.29 3.68
N VAL A 11 -11.36 4.07 3.10
CA VAL A 11 -10.74 5.03 2.17
C VAL A 11 -11.18 4.69 0.76
N VAL A 12 -11.80 5.64 0.06
CA VAL A 12 -12.35 5.42 -1.28
C VAL A 12 -11.60 6.26 -2.30
N TRP A 13 -11.11 5.60 -3.37
CA TRP A 13 -10.60 6.28 -4.56
C TRP A 13 -11.60 6.12 -5.70
N VAL A 14 -12.18 7.25 -6.11
CA VAL A 14 -13.06 7.39 -7.26
C VAL A 14 -12.22 7.89 -8.44
N ALA A 15 -11.75 6.96 -9.26
CA ALA A 15 -11.03 7.26 -10.49
C ALA A 15 -11.97 7.08 -11.70
N PRO A 16 -11.81 7.87 -12.79
CA PRO A 16 -12.50 7.60 -14.04
C PRO A 16 -12.26 6.17 -14.50
N GLU A 17 -13.27 5.50 -15.04
CA GLU A 17 -13.10 4.17 -15.63
C GLU A 17 -12.34 4.29 -16.96
N LEU A 18 -11.28 3.51 -17.13
CA LEU A 18 -10.50 3.46 -18.36
C LEU A 18 -10.38 1.99 -18.76
N PRO A 19 -10.90 1.59 -19.94
CA PRO A 19 -10.80 0.21 -20.41
C PRO A 19 -9.34 -0.26 -20.47
N GLY A 20 -9.11 -1.51 -20.08
CA GLY A 20 -7.76 -2.10 -20.09
C GLY A 20 -6.82 -1.59 -19.00
N ILE A 21 -7.31 -0.81 -18.02
CA ILE A 21 -6.50 -0.33 -16.89
C ILE A 21 -7.01 -0.96 -15.59
N ALA A 22 -6.17 -1.81 -14.99
CA ALA A 22 -6.37 -2.29 -13.63
C ALA A 22 -5.93 -1.21 -12.64
N ARG A 23 -6.61 -1.13 -11.51
CA ARG A 23 -6.31 -0.17 -10.44
C ARG A 23 -6.36 -0.85 -9.09
N ALA A 24 -5.63 -0.30 -8.12
CA ALA A 24 -5.69 -0.73 -6.73
C ALA A 24 -5.48 0.45 -5.77
N ILE A 25 -5.95 0.25 -4.54
CA ILE A 25 -5.69 1.13 -3.40
C ILE A 25 -5.36 0.26 -2.18
N ASP A 26 -4.45 0.76 -1.35
CA ASP A 26 -4.25 0.28 0.00
C ASP A 26 -4.09 1.44 0.97
N ALA A 27 -4.45 1.25 2.23
CA ALA A 27 -4.43 2.30 3.23
C ALA A 27 -4.23 1.74 4.65
N GLU A 28 -3.39 2.41 5.44
CA GLU A 28 -3.13 2.07 6.85
C GLU A 28 -3.11 3.34 7.72
N PRO A 29 -3.56 3.26 8.99
CA PRO A 29 -3.40 4.36 9.94
C PRO A 29 -1.92 4.72 10.08
N ALA A 30 -1.56 5.98 9.90
CA ALA A 30 -0.16 6.41 9.85
C ALA A 30 0.58 6.20 11.17
N ALA A 31 -0.14 6.17 12.29
CA ALA A 31 0.38 5.92 13.63
C ALA A 31 0.08 4.49 14.14
N ALA A 32 -0.38 3.57 13.29
CA ALA A 32 -0.62 2.19 13.71
C ALA A 32 0.67 1.55 14.24
N GLU A 33 0.52 0.68 15.25
CA GLU A 33 1.65 -0.06 15.82
C GLU A 33 2.26 -0.99 14.76
N VAL A 34 3.56 -0.87 14.56
CA VAL A 34 4.28 -1.74 13.63
C VAL A 34 4.54 -3.09 14.28
N SER A 35 3.99 -4.16 13.70
CA SER A 35 4.31 -5.51 14.17
C SER A 35 5.80 -5.83 14.05
N ARG A 36 6.37 -6.58 15.00
CA ARG A 36 7.78 -7.03 14.96
C ARG A 36 8.17 -7.70 13.64
N ARG A 37 7.23 -8.39 13.00
CA ARG A 37 7.47 -9.07 11.71
C ARG A 37 7.70 -8.06 10.59
N LEU A 38 6.87 -7.00 10.51
CA LEU A 38 7.05 -5.92 9.54
C LEU A 38 8.29 -5.10 9.86
N ALA A 39 8.51 -4.76 11.13
CA ALA A 39 9.66 -3.99 11.57
C ALA A 39 10.99 -4.66 11.19
N ARG A 40 11.12 -5.97 11.45
CA ARG A 40 12.30 -6.75 11.07
C ARG A 40 12.57 -6.71 9.57
N ARG A 41 11.53 -6.59 8.74
CA ARG A 41 11.67 -6.56 7.28
C ARG A 41 12.00 -5.16 6.76
N ALA A 42 11.35 -4.14 7.30
CA ALA A 42 11.68 -2.75 7.02
C ALA A 42 13.05 -2.33 7.57
N GLY A 43 13.58 -3.05 8.56
CA GLY A 43 14.78 -2.67 9.29
C GLY A 43 14.56 -1.55 10.30
N THR A 44 13.30 -1.21 10.61
CA THR A 44 12.92 -0.15 11.53
C THR A 44 11.52 -0.39 12.11
N GLU A 45 11.27 0.10 13.32
CA GLU A 45 9.94 0.14 13.95
C GLU A 45 9.22 1.48 13.70
N ASP A 46 9.86 2.42 12.99
CA ASP A 46 9.29 3.74 12.71
C ASP A 46 8.08 3.62 11.76
N PRO A 47 6.85 3.90 12.25
CA PRO A 47 5.64 3.78 11.43
C PRO A 47 5.64 4.72 10.22
N THR A 48 6.35 5.85 10.29
CA THR A 48 6.47 6.80 9.17
C THR A 48 7.28 6.24 8.00
N VAL A 49 8.08 5.20 8.24
CA VAL A 49 8.84 4.47 7.21
C VAL A 49 8.11 3.18 6.82
N VAL A 50 7.62 2.42 7.81
CA VAL A 50 7.04 1.09 7.54
C VAL A 50 5.73 1.17 6.77
N TRP A 51 4.81 2.07 7.15
CA TRP A 51 3.51 2.11 6.51
C TRP A 51 3.56 2.51 5.03
N PRO A 52 4.36 3.52 4.61
CA PRO A 52 4.54 3.79 3.18
C PRO A 52 5.12 2.60 2.39
N LEU A 53 6.06 1.84 2.97
CA LEU A 53 6.62 0.66 2.30
C LEU A 53 5.55 -0.44 2.16
N TRP A 54 4.83 -0.70 3.24
CA TRP A 54 3.79 -1.72 3.30
C TRP A 54 2.63 -1.43 2.35
N THR A 55 2.04 -0.23 2.40
CA THR A 55 0.89 0.10 1.54
C THR A 55 1.27 0.11 0.06
N ARG A 56 2.50 0.51 -0.28
CA ARG A 56 3.04 0.41 -1.63
C ARG A 56 3.12 -1.06 -2.07
N ALA A 57 3.69 -1.91 -1.21
CA ALA A 57 3.83 -3.34 -1.48
C ALA A 57 2.48 -4.03 -1.71
N GLU A 58 1.53 -3.81 -0.81
CA GLU A 58 0.14 -4.24 -0.92
C GLU A 58 -0.50 -3.81 -2.25
N THR A 59 -0.36 -2.54 -2.61
CA THR A 59 -0.96 -1.98 -3.83
C THR A 59 -0.39 -2.64 -5.08
N VAL A 60 0.92 -2.84 -5.16
CA VAL A 60 1.55 -3.49 -6.31
C VAL A 60 1.20 -4.98 -6.37
N ALA A 61 1.15 -5.67 -5.23
CA ALA A 61 0.71 -7.06 -5.18
C ALA A 61 -0.72 -7.22 -5.71
N LYS A 62 -1.64 -6.31 -5.31
CA LYS A 62 -3.03 -6.25 -5.83
C LYS A 62 -3.07 -6.00 -7.33
N LEU A 63 -2.24 -5.09 -7.86
CA LEU A 63 -2.22 -4.76 -9.31
C LEU A 63 -1.69 -5.89 -10.19
N LEU A 64 -0.73 -6.65 -9.68
CA LEU A 64 -0.04 -7.69 -10.46
C LEU A 64 -0.57 -9.11 -10.16
N ASP A 65 -1.67 -9.21 -9.41
CA ASP A 65 -2.27 -10.46 -8.96
C ASP A 65 -1.26 -11.40 -8.27
N LEU A 66 -0.47 -10.82 -7.37
CA LEU A 66 0.55 -11.54 -6.59
C LEU A 66 0.09 -11.69 -5.14
N PRO A 67 0.43 -12.80 -4.44
CA PRO A 67 0.16 -12.91 -3.02
C PRO A 67 1.04 -11.91 -2.27
N VAL A 68 0.46 -10.96 -1.54
CA VAL A 68 1.24 -10.02 -0.71
C VAL A 68 2.08 -10.75 0.34
N LEU A 69 1.64 -11.92 0.79
CA LEU A 69 2.43 -12.78 1.68
C LEU A 69 3.72 -13.31 1.04
N SER A 70 3.77 -13.42 -0.29
CA SER A 70 5.00 -13.73 -1.03
C SER A 70 6.01 -12.58 -0.94
N TRP A 71 5.56 -11.36 -0.65
CA TRP A 71 6.43 -10.20 -0.42
C TRP A 71 6.95 -10.12 1.01
N LEU A 72 6.35 -10.82 1.98
CA LEU A 72 6.92 -10.97 3.33
C LEU A 72 8.25 -11.74 3.35
N ALA A 73 8.62 -12.39 2.24
CA ALA A 73 9.93 -13.01 2.06
C ALA A 73 10.99 -12.01 1.58
N TRP A 74 10.61 -10.87 1.01
CA TRP A 74 11.52 -9.90 0.42
C TRP A 74 12.23 -9.04 1.48
N PRO A 75 13.53 -8.77 1.33
CA PRO A 75 14.24 -7.82 2.19
C PRO A 75 13.69 -6.40 2.02
N GLY A 76 13.65 -5.62 3.10
CA GLY A 76 13.37 -4.17 3.03
C GLY A 76 11.92 -3.75 2.85
N LEU A 77 10.97 -4.67 2.57
CA LEU A 77 9.60 -4.34 2.14
C LEU A 77 9.55 -3.43 0.88
N GLU A 78 10.64 -3.37 0.12
CA GLU A 78 10.69 -2.57 -1.10
C GLU A 78 10.04 -3.31 -2.27
N VAL A 79 9.30 -2.57 -3.10
CA VAL A 79 8.81 -3.07 -4.39
C VAL A 79 10.02 -3.32 -5.30
N PRO A 80 10.24 -4.55 -5.81
CA PRO A 80 11.33 -4.83 -6.73
C PRO A 80 11.24 -3.96 -7.98
N ALA A 81 12.37 -3.42 -8.45
CA ALA A 81 12.39 -2.44 -9.55
C ALA A 81 11.68 -2.93 -10.84
N HIS A 82 11.82 -4.22 -11.18
CA HIS A 82 11.17 -4.82 -12.35
C HIS A 82 9.65 -4.98 -12.21
N LEU A 83 9.11 -4.97 -10.98
CA LEU A 83 7.67 -4.89 -10.73
C LEU A 83 7.21 -3.43 -10.66
N ALA A 84 8.02 -2.56 -10.05
CA ALA A 84 7.76 -1.12 -10.00
C ALA A 84 7.63 -0.51 -11.40
N SER A 85 8.43 -0.95 -12.38
CA SER A 85 8.36 -0.46 -13.76
C SER A 85 7.08 -0.83 -14.51
N ARG A 86 6.27 -1.76 -13.96
CA ARG A 86 5.00 -2.20 -14.56
C ARG A 86 3.78 -1.44 -14.03
N VAL A 87 3.95 -0.59 -13.03
CA VAL A 87 2.85 0.08 -12.33
C VAL A 87 3.10 1.57 -12.20
N ALA A 88 2.07 2.39 -12.35
CA ALA A 88 2.08 3.77 -11.89
C ALA A 88 1.59 3.78 -10.43
N LEU A 89 2.39 4.34 -9.51
CA LEU A 89 2.12 4.28 -8.07
C LEU A 89 2.35 5.64 -7.43
N SER A 90 1.39 6.09 -6.62
CA SER A 90 1.52 7.25 -5.75
C SER A 90 1.26 6.86 -4.30
N THR A 91 1.84 7.58 -3.36
CA THR A 91 1.62 7.37 -1.93
C THR A 91 1.50 8.72 -1.25
N VAL A 92 0.44 8.90 -0.48
CA VAL A 92 0.09 10.17 0.15
C VAL A 92 -0.29 9.92 1.60
N LEU A 93 0.01 10.89 2.47
CA LEU A 93 -0.52 10.94 3.83
C LEU A 93 -1.75 11.84 3.81
N LEU A 94 -2.91 11.28 4.10
CA LEU A 94 -4.15 12.03 4.27
C LEU A 94 -4.31 12.42 5.74
N PRO A 95 -4.78 13.64 6.05
CA PRO A 95 -5.12 14.01 7.42
C PRO A 95 -6.31 13.18 7.90
N ASP A 96 -6.24 12.73 9.15
CA ASP A 96 -7.35 12.05 9.82
C ASP A 96 -7.33 12.38 11.31
N GLU A 97 -8.45 12.85 11.85
CA GLU A 97 -8.54 13.29 13.24
C GLU A 97 -8.58 12.11 14.23
N VAL A 98 -8.98 10.91 13.76
CA VAL A 98 -9.10 9.72 14.61
C VAL A 98 -7.76 9.02 14.76
N THR A 99 -7.01 8.86 13.65
CA THR A 99 -5.73 8.11 13.65
C THR A 99 -4.49 9.00 13.56
N GLY A 100 -4.65 10.32 13.52
CA GLY A 100 -3.55 11.27 13.29
C GLY A 100 -3.02 11.28 11.86
N GLY A 101 -3.70 10.58 10.94
CA GLY A 101 -3.35 10.46 9.53
C GLY A 101 -3.55 9.04 8.99
N VAL A 102 -3.68 8.93 7.68
CA VAL A 102 -3.80 7.66 6.96
C VAL A 102 -2.82 7.67 5.80
N THR A 103 -1.90 6.72 5.80
CA THR A 103 -1.00 6.48 4.66
C THR A 103 -1.80 5.73 3.60
N VAL A 104 -1.88 6.29 2.40
CA VAL A 104 -2.64 5.72 1.28
C VAL A 104 -1.72 5.53 0.09
N SER A 105 -1.67 4.32 -0.44
CA SER A 105 -1.04 4.05 -1.74
C SER A 105 -2.12 3.76 -2.77
N CYS A 106 -2.01 4.40 -3.94
CA CYS A 106 -2.91 4.19 -5.07
C CYS A 106 -2.09 3.95 -6.33
N GLY A 107 -2.56 3.06 -7.19
CA GLY A 107 -1.85 2.76 -8.42
C GLY A 107 -2.70 2.17 -9.52
N ALA A 108 -2.08 2.07 -10.69
CA ALA A 108 -2.68 1.54 -11.90
C ALA A 108 -1.65 0.77 -12.73
N THR A 109 -2.12 -0.20 -13.52
CA THR A 109 -1.33 -0.93 -14.51
C THR A 109 -2.20 -1.29 -15.72
N VAL A 110 -1.56 -1.63 -16.83
CA VAL A 110 -2.26 -2.21 -17.98
C VAL A 110 -2.76 -3.59 -17.57
N ALA A 111 -4.06 -3.82 -17.71
CA ALA A 111 -4.66 -5.12 -17.46
C ALA A 111 -4.05 -6.13 -18.45
N THR A 112 -3.48 -7.21 -17.91
CA THR A 112 -2.90 -8.32 -18.67
C THR A 112 -3.97 -9.29 -19.13
#